data_AF-A0A944VSN5-F1
#
_entry.id   AF-A0A944VSN5-F1
#
_cell.length_a   1.000
_cell.length_b   1.000
_cell.length_c   1.000
_cell.angle_alpha   90.00
_cell.angle_beta   90.00
_cell.angle_gamma   90.00
#
_symmetry.space_group_name_H-M   'P 1'
#
loop_
_entity.id
_entity.type
_entity.pdbx_description
1 polymer ?
#
loop_
_entity_poly.entity_id
_entity_poly.type
_entity_poly.pdbx_seq_one_letter_code
_entity_poly.pdbx_strand_id
1 'polypeptide(L)'
;MNYLSSDNISLDLEIVDSLDNLEGRVRHELMHVADQLNEKFKHRDTLVPPEGTGAFRRYKYLWNVYIDSRLVKSGKPSYDTQEAREKEIDECYPELSADLRKKCFIFLWGMGLLDFEQISAMSYDLFSTFEELRFLAESLGEKQVTFETMEELKNYGK
;
A
#
# COMPACT_ATOMS: atom_id res chain seq x y z
N MET A 1 -1.63 -13.32 3.72
CA MET A 1 -2.40 -12.09 3.38
C MET A 1 -3.83 -12.54 3.25
N ASN A 2 -4.79 -11.83 3.82
CA ASN A 2 -6.17 -12.27 3.82
C ASN A 2 -6.83 -11.86 2.50
N TYR A 3 -7.51 -12.79 1.86
CA TYR A 3 -8.16 -12.55 0.58
C TYR A 3 -9.56 -13.13 0.62
N LEU A 4 -10.46 -12.47 -0.11
CA LEU A 4 -11.71 -13.08 -0.48
C LEU A 4 -11.38 -14.28 -1.37
N SER A 5 -11.85 -15.46 -0.98
CA SER A 5 -11.67 -16.65 -1.81
C SER A 5 -12.39 -16.47 -3.16
N SER A 6 -11.99 -17.24 -4.17
CA SER A 6 -12.50 -17.11 -5.54
C SER A 6 -14.01 -17.31 -5.68
N ASP A 7 -14.68 -17.79 -4.64
CA ASP A 7 -16.14 -17.97 -4.59
C ASP A 7 -16.91 -16.73 -4.11
N ASN A 8 -16.23 -15.68 -3.64
CA ASN A 8 -16.81 -14.46 -3.05
C ASN A 8 -17.72 -14.68 -1.82
N ILE A 9 -17.64 -15.85 -1.17
CA ILE A 9 -18.49 -16.24 -0.05
C ILE A 9 -17.68 -16.47 1.23
N SER A 10 -16.39 -16.85 1.10
CA SER A 10 -15.55 -17.18 2.25
C SER A 10 -14.35 -16.23 2.37
N LEU A 11 -14.09 -15.77 3.60
CA LEU A 11 -12.93 -14.96 3.97
C LEU A 11 -11.96 -15.80 4.81
N ASP A 12 -10.78 -16.08 4.26
CA ASP A 12 -9.71 -16.72 5.02
C ASP A 12 -8.91 -15.65 5.77
N LEU A 13 -9.00 -15.71 7.11
CA LEU A 13 -8.25 -14.85 8.02
C LEU A 13 -7.13 -15.66 8.69
N GLU A 14 -5.91 -15.50 8.19
CA GLU A 14 -4.70 -15.93 8.88
C GLU A 14 -4.28 -14.85 9.88
N ILE A 15 -4.33 -15.18 11.18
CA ILE A 15 -3.98 -14.29 12.28
C ILE A 15 -2.75 -14.87 12.98
N VAL A 16 -1.59 -14.22 12.77
CA VAL A 16 -0.27 -14.72 13.22
C VAL A 16 0.35 -13.81 14.30
N ASP A 17 -0.39 -12.81 14.79
CA ASP A 17 0.08 -11.78 15.73
C ASP A 17 -0.52 -11.89 17.14
N SER A 18 -0.02 -11.06 18.06
CA SER A 18 -0.55 -10.95 19.43
C SER A 18 -2.02 -10.51 19.45
N LEU A 19 -2.75 -10.96 20.48
CA LEU A 19 -4.15 -10.58 20.69
C LEU A 19 -4.34 -9.07 20.91
N ASP A 20 -3.29 -8.35 21.29
CA ASP A 20 -3.33 -6.92 21.60
C ASP A 20 -3.73 -6.05 20.41
N ASN A 21 -3.55 -6.56 19.18
CA ASN A 21 -3.85 -5.85 17.94
C ASN A 21 -4.87 -6.57 17.05
N LEU A 22 -5.59 -7.54 17.62
CA LEU A 22 -6.56 -8.34 16.88
C LEU A 22 -7.68 -7.49 16.26
N GLU A 23 -8.19 -6.50 17.01
CA GLU A 23 -9.26 -5.62 16.52
C GLU A 23 -8.80 -4.80 15.31
N GLY A 24 -7.64 -4.14 15.42
CA GLY A 24 -7.07 -3.34 14.35
C GLY A 24 -6.86 -4.15 13.07
N ARG A 25 -6.29 -5.35 13.22
CA ARG A 25 -6.10 -6.30 12.11
C ARG A 25 -7.40 -6.74 11.47
N VAL A 26 -8.39 -7.18 12.25
CA VAL A 26 -9.69 -7.60 11.69
C VAL A 26 -10.38 -6.45 10.96
N ARG A 27 -10.32 -5.22 11.50
CA ARG A 27 -10.87 -4.03 10.84
C ARG A 27 -10.18 -3.72 9.52
N HIS A 28 -8.86 -3.83 9.49
CA HIS A 28 -8.07 -3.62 8.29
C HIS A 28 -8.47 -4.58 7.18
N GLU A 29 -8.52 -5.88 7.49
CA GLU A 29 -8.81 -6.92 6.50
C GLU A 29 -10.26 -6.87 6.03
N LEU A 30 -11.21 -6.60 6.93
CA LEU A 30 -12.61 -6.39 6.53
C LEU A 30 -12.78 -5.12 5.69
N MET A 31 -11.99 -4.06 5.93
CA MET A 31 -12.02 -2.86 5.10
C MET A 31 -11.45 -3.12 3.71
N HIS A 32 -10.36 -3.89 3.61
CA HIS A 32 -9.80 -4.35 2.34
C HIS A 32 -10.87 -5.08 1.50
N VAL A 33 -11.52 -6.09 2.08
CA VAL A 33 -12.57 -6.87 1.42
C VAL A 33 -13.78 -6.01 1.06
N ALA A 34 -14.21 -5.11 1.97
CA ALA A 34 -15.33 -4.22 1.72
C ALA A 34 -15.05 -3.25 0.56
N ASP A 35 -13.82 -2.75 0.43
CA ASP A 35 -13.42 -1.92 -0.71
C ASP A 35 -13.40 -2.76 -2.00
N GLN A 36 -12.86 -3.99 -1.98
CA GLN A 36 -12.86 -4.87 -3.15
C GLN A 36 -14.27 -5.22 -3.66
N LEU A 37 -15.23 -5.39 -2.75
CA LEU A 37 -16.64 -5.66 -3.07
C LEU A 37 -17.42 -4.40 -3.51
N ASN A 38 -16.86 -3.21 -3.31
CA ASN A 38 -17.53 -1.96 -3.66
C ASN A 38 -17.40 -1.67 -5.16
N GLU A 39 -18.52 -1.66 -5.89
CA GLU A 39 -18.55 -1.39 -7.33
C GLU A 39 -17.86 -0.06 -7.73
N LYS A 40 -17.90 0.95 -6.85
CA LYS A 40 -17.24 2.25 -7.09
C LYS A 40 -15.72 2.16 -7.02
N PHE A 41 -15.19 1.19 -6.27
CA PHE A 41 -13.76 0.97 -6.13
C PHE A 41 -13.16 0.26 -7.36
N LYS A 42 -14.00 -0.46 -8.13
CA LYS A 42 -13.66 -1.09 -9.41
C LYS A 42 -12.48 -2.06 -9.33
N HIS A 43 -12.47 -2.94 -8.33
CA HIS A 43 -11.46 -3.99 -8.19
C HIS A 43 -11.37 -4.86 -9.45
N ARG A 44 -10.14 -5.17 -9.89
CA ARG A 44 -9.86 -5.99 -11.08
C ARG A 44 -8.63 -6.87 -10.85
N ASP A 45 -8.82 -8.18 -10.79
CA ASP A 45 -7.73 -9.14 -10.56
C ASP A 45 -6.62 -9.05 -11.61
N THR A 46 -6.96 -8.71 -12.85
CA THR A 46 -5.99 -8.58 -13.97
C THR A 46 -4.98 -7.46 -13.79
N LEU A 47 -5.23 -6.54 -12.86
CA LEU A 47 -4.40 -5.37 -12.59
C LEU A 47 -3.67 -5.51 -11.23
N VAL A 48 -3.85 -6.63 -10.51
CA VAL A 48 -3.03 -6.93 -9.32
C VAL A 48 -1.62 -7.30 -9.80
N PRO A 49 -0.54 -6.68 -9.26
CA PRO A 49 0.80 -7.02 -9.68
C PRO A 49 1.17 -8.47 -9.38
N PRO A 50 1.99 -9.13 -10.23
CA PRO A 50 2.37 -10.51 -10.03
C PRO A 50 3.12 -10.73 -8.72
N GLU A 51 2.80 -11.81 -8.00
CA GLU A 51 3.49 -12.15 -6.76
C GLU A 51 5.00 -12.31 -6.97
N GLY A 52 5.80 -11.92 -5.97
CA GLY A 52 7.26 -12.01 -6.04
C GLY A 52 7.95 -10.86 -6.78
N THR A 53 7.20 -9.89 -7.31
CA THR A 53 7.74 -8.65 -7.92
C THR A 53 7.87 -7.51 -6.90
N GLY A 54 8.71 -6.51 -7.20
CA GLY A 54 8.78 -5.28 -6.39
C GLY A 54 7.47 -4.49 -6.40
N ALA A 55 6.78 -4.47 -7.56
CA ALA A 55 5.46 -3.85 -7.69
C ALA A 55 4.43 -4.49 -6.74
N PHE A 56 4.46 -5.82 -6.56
CA PHE A 56 3.56 -6.49 -5.61
C PHE A 56 3.83 -6.10 -4.15
N ARG A 57 5.10 -5.88 -3.76
CA ARG A 57 5.43 -5.36 -2.41
C ARG A 57 4.91 -3.94 -2.23
N ARG A 58 5.06 -3.08 -3.24
CA ARG A 58 4.56 -1.70 -3.25
C ARG A 58 3.03 -1.66 -3.21
N TYR A 59 2.37 -2.53 -3.95
CA TYR A 59 0.91 -2.70 -3.94
C TYR A 59 0.38 -2.99 -2.53
N LYS A 60 0.98 -3.96 -1.82
CA LYS A 60 0.62 -4.26 -0.42
C LYS A 60 0.79 -3.05 0.48
N TYR A 61 1.93 -2.37 0.35
CA TYR A 61 2.21 -1.17 1.15
C TYR A 61 1.19 -0.05 0.90
N LEU A 62 0.85 0.22 -0.37
CA LEU A 62 -0.11 1.25 -0.72
C LEU A 62 -1.51 0.94 -0.16
N TRP A 63 -1.96 -0.31 -0.26
CA TRP A 63 -3.18 -0.77 0.39
C TRP A 63 -3.14 -0.60 1.90
N ASN A 64 -2.04 -1.00 2.51
CA ASN A 64 -1.85 -0.91 3.94
C ASN A 64 -1.98 0.54 4.43
N VAL A 65 -1.29 1.48 3.77
CA VAL A 65 -1.35 2.92 4.05
C VAL A 65 -2.76 3.46 3.80
N TYR A 66 -3.40 3.09 2.69
CA TYR A 66 -4.75 3.54 2.33
C TYR A 66 -5.78 3.13 3.39
N ILE A 67 -5.76 1.88 3.84
CA ILE A 67 -6.70 1.35 4.82
C ILE A 67 -6.43 1.93 6.21
N ASP A 68 -5.19 1.87 6.69
CA ASP A 68 -4.86 2.31 8.05
C ASP A 68 -5.08 3.81 8.21
N SER A 69 -4.75 4.63 7.19
CA SER A 69 -5.04 6.06 7.23
C SER A 69 -6.54 6.34 7.33
N ARG A 70 -7.39 5.60 6.60
CA ARG A 70 -8.85 5.71 6.68
C ARG A 70 -9.38 5.29 8.06
N LEU A 71 -8.86 4.20 8.62
CA LEU A 71 -9.24 3.74 9.96
C LEU A 71 -8.92 4.80 11.01
N VAL A 72 -7.69 5.30 11.03
CA VAL A 72 -7.24 6.35 11.96
C VAL A 72 -8.08 7.63 11.81
N LYS A 73 -8.29 8.12 10.58
CA LYS A 73 -9.13 9.31 10.33
C LYS A 73 -10.58 9.13 10.77
N SER A 74 -11.07 7.89 10.81
CA SER A 74 -12.42 7.55 11.31
C SER A 74 -12.49 7.30 12.82
N GLY A 75 -11.38 7.48 13.55
CA GLY A 75 -11.30 7.24 14.99
C GLY A 75 -11.35 5.76 15.37
N LYS A 76 -11.01 4.86 14.44
CA LYS A 76 -11.00 3.40 14.66
C LYS A 76 -9.55 2.90 14.82
N PRO A 77 -9.33 1.81 15.57
CA PRO A 77 -8.03 1.14 15.60
C PRO A 77 -7.60 0.72 14.20
N SER A 78 -6.39 1.10 13.80
CA SER A 78 -5.70 0.59 12.61
C SER A 78 -4.94 -0.68 12.91
N TYR A 79 -4.53 -1.43 11.88
CA TYR A 79 -3.66 -2.58 12.07
C TYR A 79 -2.26 -2.15 12.46
N ASP A 80 -1.70 -1.11 11.84
CA ASP A 80 -0.39 -0.59 12.26
C ASP A 80 -0.45 0.89 12.58
N THR A 81 0.58 1.41 13.27
CA THR A 81 0.65 2.84 13.58
C THR A 81 1.10 3.64 12.36
N GLN A 82 0.79 4.94 12.38
CA GLN A 82 1.27 5.85 11.34
C GLN A 82 2.81 5.82 11.24
N GLU A 83 3.51 5.76 12.37
CA GLU A 83 4.97 5.73 12.43
C GLU A 83 5.55 4.43 11.87
N ALA A 84 4.88 3.30 12.09
CA ALA A 84 5.30 2.02 11.52
C ALA A 84 5.11 1.99 10.00
N ARG A 85 4.00 2.54 9.50
CA ARG A 85 3.76 2.72 8.06
C ARG A 85 4.72 3.71 7.43
N GLU A 86 5.08 4.79 8.12
CA GLU A 86 6.11 5.73 7.66
C GLU A 86 7.45 5.01 7.47
N LYS A 87 7.83 4.13 8.41
CA LYS A 87 9.07 3.35 8.30
C LYS A 87 9.01 2.29 7.20
N GLU A 88 7.85 1.68 6.98
CA GLU A 88 7.68 0.62 5.97
C GLU A 88 8.02 1.11 4.54
N ILE A 89 7.90 2.41 4.27
CA ILE A 89 8.24 2.99 2.97
C ILE A 89 9.72 2.77 2.61
N ASP A 90 10.60 2.66 3.61
CA ASP A 90 12.04 2.47 3.41
C ASP A 90 12.35 1.14 2.69
N GLU A 91 11.55 0.11 2.97
CA GLU A 91 11.67 -1.20 2.34
C GLU A 91 11.05 -1.25 0.94
N CYS A 92 10.08 -0.37 0.67
CA CYS A 92 9.30 -0.37 -0.56
C CYS A 92 9.91 0.52 -1.64
N TYR A 93 10.60 1.59 -1.23
CA TYR A 93 11.23 2.57 -2.10
C TYR A 93 12.66 2.90 -1.64
N PRO A 94 13.54 1.87 -1.52
CA PRO A 94 14.89 2.05 -1.01
C PRO A 94 15.76 2.96 -1.90
N GLU A 95 15.38 3.12 -3.16
CA GLU A 95 16.05 4.00 -4.13
C GLU A 95 15.80 5.49 -3.92
N LEU A 96 14.68 5.85 -3.27
CA LEU A 96 14.33 7.24 -3.04
C LEU A 96 15.05 7.75 -1.78
N SER A 97 15.36 9.04 -1.75
CA SER A 97 15.94 9.68 -0.57
C SER A 97 14.96 9.61 0.61
N ALA A 98 15.50 9.69 1.84
CA ALA A 98 14.66 9.71 3.04
C ALA A 98 13.71 10.91 3.06
N ASP A 99 14.13 12.07 2.51
CA ASP A 99 13.30 13.27 2.43
C ASP A 99 12.11 13.07 1.47
N LEU A 100 12.37 12.53 0.27
CA LEU A 100 11.31 12.24 -0.70
C LEU A 100 10.35 11.17 -0.17
N ARG A 101 10.87 10.09 0.41
CA ARG A 101 10.06 9.04 1.06
C ARG A 101 9.10 9.62 2.09
N LYS A 102 9.62 10.44 3.02
CA LYS A 102 8.80 11.07 4.06
C LYS A 102 7.68 11.93 3.47
N LYS A 103 7.99 12.74 2.47
CA LYS A 103 6.99 13.61 1.82
C LYS A 103 5.94 12.80 1.06
N CYS A 104 6.34 11.74 0.36
CA CYS A 104 5.42 10.80 -0.30
C CYS A 104 4.50 10.14 0.73
N PHE A 105 5.05 9.65 1.85
CA PHE A 105 4.25 9.06 2.91
C PHE A 105 3.20 10.04 3.46
N ILE A 106 3.61 11.26 3.80
CA ILE A 106 2.68 12.29 4.32
C ILE A 106 1.56 12.56 3.33
N PHE A 107 1.88 12.67 2.04
CA PHE A 107 0.89 12.85 0.98
C PHE A 107 -0.09 11.67 0.95
N LEU A 108 0.42 10.43 0.81
CA LEU A 108 -0.39 9.20 0.72
C LEU A 108 -1.28 9.02 1.96
N TRP A 109 -0.73 9.22 3.16
CA TRP A 109 -1.47 9.15 4.42
C TRP A 109 -2.57 10.21 4.50
N GLY A 110 -2.34 11.39 3.92
CA GLY A 110 -3.27 12.50 3.86
C GLY A 110 -4.42 12.30 2.87
N MET A 111 -4.30 11.40 1.90
CA MET A 111 -5.24 11.29 0.78
C MET A 111 -6.68 10.89 1.17
N GLY A 112 -7.61 11.24 0.28
CA GLY A 112 -9.00 10.81 0.32
C GLY A 112 -9.21 9.42 -0.27
N LEU A 113 -10.39 9.19 -0.84
CA LEU A 113 -10.72 7.92 -1.48
C LEU A 113 -9.91 7.73 -2.78
N LEU A 114 -9.28 6.58 -2.91
CA LEU A 114 -8.71 6.07 -4.15
C LEU A 114 -9.63 5.03 -4.77
N ASP A 115 -9.52 4.84 -6.08
CA ASP A 115 -9.99 3.62 -6.73
C ASP A 115 -8.85 2.59 -6.88
N PHE A 116 -9.23 1.39 -7.28
CA PHE A 116 -8.30 0.27 -7.45
C PHE A 116 -7.23 0.56 -8.52
N GLU A 117 -7.60 1.22 -9.61
CA GLU A 117 -6.70 1.47 -10.74
C GLU A 117 -5.59 2.43 -10.33
N GLN A 118 -5.89 3.43 -9.50
CA GLN A 118 -4.90 4.32 -8.90
C GLN A 118 -3.91 3.57 -8.00
N ILE A 119 -4.39 2.68 -7.10
CA ILE A 119 -3.50 1.89 -6.24
C ILE A 119 -2.61 0.95 -7.07
N SER A 120 -3.18 0.30 -8.08
CA SER A 120 -2.44 -0.57 -9.00
C SER A 120 -1.39 0.21 -9.79
N ALA A 121 -1.76 1.32 -10.43
CA ALA A 121 -0.82 2.15 -11.19
C ALA A 121 0.34 2.66 -10.33
N MET A 122 0.05 3.15 -9.12
CA MET A 122 1.06 3.60 -8.17
C MET A 122 2.01 2.49 -7.71
N SER A 123 1.58 1.23 -7.72
CA SER A 123 2.45 0.12 -7.34
C SER A 123 3.56 -0.15 -8.36
N TYR A 124 3.31 0.16 -9.64
CA TYR A 124 4.31 0.11 -10.70
C TYR A 124 5.13 1.39 -10.77
N ASP A 125 4.48 2.55 -10.63
CA ASP A 125 5.12 3.86 -10.60
C ASP A 125 4.38 4.77 -9.62
N LEU A 126 5.00 5.04 -8.47
CA LEU A 126 4.45 5.88 -7.41
C LEU A 126 4.00 7.27 -7.90
N PHE A 127 4.63 7.76 -8.97
CA PHE A 127 4.39 9.09 -9.54
C PHE A 127 3.36 9.08 -10.68
N SER A 128 2.78 7.93 -11.02
CA SER A 128 1.87 7.75 -12.16
C SER A 128 0.53 8.45 -12.02
N THR A 129 0.03 8.60 -10.79
CA THR A 129 -1.36 9.01 -10.53
C THR A 129 -1.49 10.48 -10.12
N PHE A 130 -0.54 10.99 -9.34
CA PHE A 130 -0.61 12.33 -8.76
C PHE A 130 0.53 13.20 -9.25
N GLU A 131 0.18 14.32 -9.91
CA GLU A 131 1.17 15.25 -10.45
C GLU A 131 2.01 15.88 -9.33
N GLU A 132 1.43 16.07 -8.13
CA GLU A 132 2.13 16.60 -6.96
C GLU A 132 3.32 15.72 -6.56
N LEU A 133 3.15 14.39 -6.56
CA LEU A 133 4.24 13.47 -6.25
C LEU A 133 5.28 13.45 -7.36
N ARG A 134 4.84 13.50 -8.63
CA ARG A 134 5.74 13.58 -9.79
C ARG A 134 6.59 14.84 -9.77
N PHE A 135 5.97 16.01 -9.63
CA PHE A 135 6.68 17.29 -9.56
C PHE A 135 7.61 17.37 -8.36
N LEU A 136 7.21 16.76 -7.23
CA LEU A 136 8.09 16.66 -6.07
C LEU A 136 9.35 15.87 -6.39
N ALA A 137 9.22 14.67 -6.99
CA ALA A 137 10.38 13.86 -7.38
C ALA A 137 11.27 14.57 -8.41
N GLU A 138 10.66 15.18 -9.44
CA GLU A 138 11.36 15.98 -10.46
C GLU A 138 12.14 17.15 -9.85
N SER A 139 11.55 17.85 -8.87
CA SER A 139 12.21 18.98 -8.21
C SER A 139 13.44 18.57 -7.40
N LEU A 140 13.50 17.31 -6.96
CA LEU A 140 14.64 16.73 -6.25
C LEU A 140 15.61 15.99 -7.19
N GLY A 141 15.29 15.91 -8.49
CA GLY A 141 16.07 15.15 -9.47
C GLY A 141 16.01 13.64 -9.25
N GLU A 142 15.01 13.15 -8.53
CA GLU A 142 14.85 11.76 -8.16
C GLU A 142 13.91 11.02 -9.12
N LYS A 143 14.14 9.72 -9.29
CA LYS A 143 13.32 8.85 -10.14
C LYS A 143 13.15 7.50 -9.48
N GLN A 144 11.99 6.90 -9.67
CA GLN A 144 11.73 5.54 -9.21
C GLN A 144 12.50 4.52 -10.06
N VAL A 145 12.98 3.46 -9.42
CA VAL A 145 13.55 2.29 -10.09
C VAL A 145 12.50 1.19 -10.15
N THR A 146 12.48 0.44 -11.26
CA THR A 146 11.64 -0.76 -11.39
C THR A 146 12.42 -1.97 -10.89
N PHE A 147 11.78 -2.78 -10.05
CA PHE A 147 12.33 -4.02 -9.53
C PHE A 147 11.44 -5.18 -10.01
N GLU A 148 12.00 -6.01 -10.90
CA GLU A 148 11.30 -7.16 -11.48
C GLU A 148 11.09 -8.24 -10.42
N THR A 149 11.98 -8.31 -9.43
CA THR A 149 11.90 -9.31 -8.34
C THR A 149 11.99 -8.70 -6.96
N MET A 150 11.47 -9.42 -5.97
CA MET A 150 11.65 -9.11 -4.55
C MET A 150 13.12 -9.17 -4.11
N GLU A 151 13.94 -9.96 -4.78
CA GLU A 151 15.36 -10.07 -4.48
C GLU A 151 16.11 -8.80 -4.90
N GLU A 152 15.83 -8.28 -6.10
CA GLU A 152 16.37 -7.00 -6.56
C GLU A 152 16.00 -5.86 -5.61
N LEU A 153 14.73 -5.77 -5.21
CA LEU A 153 14.27 -4.77 -4.24
C LEU A 153 15.02 -4.89 -2.90
N LYS A 154 15.11 -6.10 -2.34
CA LYS A 154 15.73 -6.34 -1.03
C LYS A 154 17.23 -6.11 -1.00
N ASN A 155 17.90 -6.28 -2.13
CA ASN A 155 19.35 -6.15 -2.26
C ASN A 155 19.77 -4.77 -2.75
N TYR A 156 18.83 -3.88 -3.09
CA TYR A 156 19.15 -2.54 -3.52
C TYR A 156 19.91 -1.76 -2.43
N GLY A 157 21.10 -1.25 -2.78
CA GLY A 157 21.94 -0.46 -1.87
C GLY A 157 22.68 -1.25 -0.78
N LYS A 158 22.67 -2.59 -0.83
CA LYS A 158 23.50 -3.47 0.01
C LYS A 158 24.75 -3.91 -0.75
#